data_AF-A0A3P8TAU1-F1
#
_entry.id   AF-A0A3P8TAU1-F1
#
_cell.length_a   1.000
_cell.length_b   1.000
_cell.length_c   1.000
_cell.angle_alpha   90.00
_cell.angle_beta   90.00
_cell.angle_gamma   90.00
#
_symmetry.space_group_name_H-M   'P 1'
#
loop_
_entity.id
_entity.type
_entity.pdbx_description
1 polymer ?
#
loop_
_entity_poly.entity_id
_entity_poly.type
_entity_poly.pdbx_seq_one_letter_code
_entity_poly.pdbx_strand_id
1 'polypeptide(L)'
;MYLLNYYPGIDTEVKDCRGFTALIKAAMTGRNDVVASLVMAGADIHAVDSTKGKCARDWALKTGRYETLHRLRRLNLRPKAEQFCESYVPEWPELKERVAKATAQKTPAEKITQRLKNTFGFRLPHDPQDNGVLDHMVRITTSVHSPLISTGCRPLCPTSPPEVGKRRLAVPDLVKKHSQKDLEETLQLEGPGFASRPGAFCVGFACSPCAAWVFIGPKHEVN
;
A
#
# COMPACT_ATOMS: atom_id res chain seq x y z
N MET A 1 18.16 -2.88 -0.69
CA MET A 1 17.19 -1.76 -0.70
C MET A 1 17.82 -0.38 -0.74
N TYR A 2 19.01 -0.17 -0.15
CA TYR A 2 19.66 1.14 -0.10
C TYR A 2 19.94 1.78 -1.48
N LEU A 3 20.36 1.00 -2.48
CA LEU A 3 20.77 1.57 -3.78
C LEU A 3 19.66 2.34 -4.51
N LEU A 4 18.45 1.77 -4.57
CA LEU A 4 17.29 2.37 -5.26
C LEU A 4 16.83 3.69 -4.63
N ASN A 5 17.00 3.83 -3.31
CA ASN A 5 16.57 5.03 -2.58
C ASN A 5 17.58 6.19 -2.69
N TYR A 6 18.88 5.87 -2.76
CA TYR A 6 19.93 6.89 -2.82
C TYR A 6 20.21 7.39 -4.24
N TYR A 7 19.95 6.58 -5.27
CA TYR A 7 20.25 6.92 -6.65
C TYR A 7 18.95 7.06 -7.47
N PRO A 8 18.37 8.27 -7.56
CA PRO A 8 17.13 8.56 -8.27
C PRO A 8 17.28 8.53 -9.81
N GLY A 9 18.38 7.98 -10.33
CA GLY A 9 18.60 7.74 -11.76
C GLY A 9 18.84 6.27 -12.12
N ILE A 10 18.76 5.33 -11.18
CA ILE A 10 18.91 3.90 -11.53
C ILE A 10 17.82 3.51 -12.52
N ASP A 11 18.26 2.90 -13.62
CA ASP A 11 17.41 2.27 -14.61
C ASP A 11 17.11 0.82 -14.19
N THR A 12 15.84 0.51 -13.94
CA THR A 12 15.37 -0.81 -13.51
C THR A 12 15.14 -1.77 -14.69
N GLU A 13 15.08 -1.24 -15.91
CA GLU A 13 14.76 -1.99 -17.13
C GLU A 13 15.99 -2.53 -17.84
N VAL A 14 17.19 -2.30 -17.28
CA VAL A 14 18.43 -2.86 -17.79
C VAL A 14 18.36 -4.38 -17.79
N LYS A 15 18.58 -4.96 -18.97
CA LYS A 15 18.60 -6.41 -19.18
C LYS A 15 20.02 -6.95 -19.11
N ASP A 16 20.17 -8.08 -18.44
CA ASP A 16 21.42 -8.85 -18.46
C ASP A 16 21.68 -9.45 -19.85
N CYS A 17 22.85 -10.07 -20.07
CA CYS A 17 23.22 -10.74 -21.32
C CYS A 17 22.23 -11.84 -21.75
N ARG A 18 21.46 -12.38 -20.80
CA ARG A 18 20.39 -13.38 -21.02
C ARG A 18 19.01 -12.76 -21.24
N GLY A 19 18.92 -11.43 -21.29
CA GLY A 19 17.69 -10.69 -21.45
C GLY A 19 16.84 -10.54 -20.18
N PHE A 20 17.38 -10.83 -18.99
CA PHE A 20 16.62 -10.73 -17.74
C PHE A 20 16.73 -9.34 -17.13
N THR A 21 15.58 -8.73 -16.79
CA THR A 21 15.51 -7.53 -15.95
C THR A 21 15.75 -7.89 -14.48
N ALA A 22 16.06 -6.87 -13.66
CA ALA A 22 16.22 -7.03 -12.21
C ALA A 22 14.99 -7.66 -11.56
N LEU A 23 13.78 -7.29 -12.02
CA LEU A 23 12.52 -7.83 -11.51
C LEU A 23 12.36 -9.33 -11.82
N ILE A 24 12.71 -9.77 -13.04
CA ILE A 24 12.66 -11.19 -13.42
C ILE A 24 13.59 -12.01 -12.54
N LYS A 25 14.83 -11.55 -12.31
CA LYS A 25 15.77 -12.24 -11.41
C LYS A 25 15.25 -12.30 -9.97
N ALA A 26 14.69 -11.21 -9.46
CA ALA A 26 14.10 -11.20 -8.12
C ALA A 26 12.95 -12.21 -7.99
N ALA A 27 12.09 -12.29 -9.01
CA ALA A 27 10.98 -13.25 -9.07
C ALA A 27 11.45 -14.71 -9.14
N MET A 28 12.49 -15.01 -9.93
CA MET A 28 13.10 -16.35 -10.00
C MET A 28 13.68 -16.81 -8.66
N THR A 29 14.32 -15.88 -7.93
CA THR A 29 14.93 -16.19 -6.64
C THR A 29 13.93 -16.29 -5.48
N GLY A 30 12.72 -15.74 -5.65
CA GLY A 30 11.70 -15.71 -4.61
C GLY A 30 11.87 -14.57 -3.59
N ARG A 31 12.58 -13.51 -3.94
CA ARG A 31 12.86 -12.39 -3.02
C ARG A 31 11.71 -11.38 -3.02
N ASN A 32 10.68 -11.64 -2.21
CA ASN A 32 9.46 -10.83 -2.12
C ASN A 32 9.73 -9.35 -1.82
N ASP A 33 10.66 -9.05 -0.91
CA ASP A 33 11.00 -7.67 -0.56
C ASP A 33 11.57 -6.94 -1.78
N VAL A 34 12.56 -7.55 -2.45
CA VAL A 34 13.23 -6.99 -3.64
C VAL A 34 12.22 -6.75 -4.75
N VAL A 35 11.29 -7.68 -4.96
CA VAL A 35 10.19 -7.51 -5.91
C VAL A 35 9.35 -6.30 -5.54
N ALA A 36 8.92 -6.15 -4.29
CA ALA A 36 8.13 -5.00 -3.87
C ALA A 36 8.89 -3.69 -4.14
N SER A 37 10.16 -3.59 -3.73
CA SER A 37 10.93 -2.36 -3.91
C SER A 37 11.22 -2.00 -5.36
N LEU A 38 11.48 -2.99 -6.22
CA LEU A 38 11.65 -2.73 -7.66
C LEU A 38 10.36 -2.21 -8.28
N VAL A 39 9.22 -2.86 -7.98
CA VAL A 39 7.91 -2.47 -8.51
C VAL A 39 7.52 -1.05 -8.04
N MET A 40 7.84 -0.69 -6.79
CA MET A 40 7.62 0.66 -6.26
C MET A 40 8.60 1.71 -6.82
N ALA A 41 9.82 1.29 -7.20
CA ALA A 41 10.77 2.16 -7.87
C ALA A 41 10.37 2.47 -9.33
N GLY A 42 9.33 1.83 -9.84
CA GLY A 42 8.81 2.04 -11.19
C GLY A 42 9.19 0.94 -12.18
N ALA A 43 9.69 -0.22 -11.72
CA ALA A 43 10.02 -1.31 -12.61
C ALA A 43 8.78 -1.85 -13.34
N ASP A 44 8.93 -2.15 -14.63
CA ASP A 44 7.85 -2.69 -15.45
C ASP A 44 7.56 -4.15 -15.06
N ILE A 45 6.34 -4.41 -14.58
CA ILE A 45 5.86 -5.74 -14.19
C ILE A 45 5.66 -6.63 -15.43
N HIS A 46 5.37 -6.02 -16.57
CA HIS A 46 5.08 -6.72 -17.82
C HIS A 46 6.33 -6.95 -18.67
N ALA A 47 7.51 -6.49 -18.20
CA ALA A 47 8.77 -6.74 -18.86
C ALA A 47 8.99 -8.24 -19.09
N VAL A 48 9.34 -8.58 -20.33
CA VAL A 48 9.62 -9.94 -20.77
C VAL A 48 11.11 -10.16 -21.02
N ASP A 49 11.56 -11.38 -20.76
CA ASP A 49 12.90 -11.78 -21.12
C ASP A 49 13.09 -11.85 -22.65
N SER A 50 14.32 -11.56 -23.10
CA SER A 50 14.64 -11.61 -24.53
C SER A 50 14.77 -13.04 -25.05
N THR A 51 14.92 -14.04 -24.17
CA THR A 51 15.21 -15.42 -24.56
C THR A 51 13.97 -16.30 -24.66
N LYS A 52 12.96 -16.13 -23.81
CA LYS A 52 11.78 -17.00 -23.75
C LYS A 52 10.45 -16.25 -23.88
N GLY A 53 10.46 -14.93 -23.97
CA GLY A 53 9.26 -14.09 -23.94
C GLY A 53 8.45 -14.20 -22.64
N LYS A 54 9.08 -14.53 -21.52
CA LYS A 54 8.41 -14.75 -20.21
C LYS A 54 8.57 -13.55 -19.30
N CYS A 55 7.50 -13.19 -18.60
CA CYS A 55 7.51 -12.12 -17.61
C CYS A 55 7.85 -12.63 -16.19
N ALA A 56 8.03 -11.71 -15.24
CA ALA A 56 8.43 -12.03 -13.87
C ALA A 56 7.47 -13.03 -13.19
N ARG A 57 6.15 -12.91 -13.38
CA ARG A 57 5.17 -13.85 -12.82
C ARG A 57 5.30 -15.27 -13.39
N ASP A 58 5.63 -15.39 -14.68
CA ASP A 58 5.74 -16.70 -15.35
C ASP A 58 6.98 -17.44 -14.85
N TRP A 59 8.05 -16.69 -14.57
CA TRP A 59 9.26 -17.20 -13.94
C TRP A 59 9.03 -17.58 -12.47
N ALA A 60 8.29 -16.79 -11.69
CA ALA A 60 7.89 -17.15 -10.34
C ALA A 60 7.07 -18.46 -10.32
N LEU A 61 6.12 -18.62 -11.26
CA LEU A 61 5.35 -19.86 -11.41
C LEU A 61 6.25 -21.04 -11.77
N LYS A 62 7.14 -20.87 -12.75
CA LYS A 62 8.05 -21.92 -13.22
C LYS A 62 9.03 -22.39 -12.14
N THR A 63 9.41 -21.51 -11.23
CA THR A 63 10.33 -21.80 -10.12
C THR A 63 9.62 -22.20 -8.84
N GLY A 64 8.28 -22.25 -8.82
CA GLY A 64 7.49 -22.61 -7.64
C GLY A 64 7.46 -21.54 -6.54
N ARG A 65 7.75 -20.28 -6.86
CA ARG A 65 7.77 -19.16 -5.91
C ARG A 65 6.37 -18.54 -5.76
N TYR A 66 5.47 -19.28 -5.09
CA TYR A 66 4.06 -18.91 -4.96
C TYR A 66 3.83 -17.61 -4.20
N GLU A 67 4.60 -17.34 -3.14
CA GLU A 67 4.52 -16.09 -2.37
C GLU A 67 4.83 -14.88 -3.24
N THR A 68 5.86 -14.99 -4.09
CA THR A 68 6.27 -13.93 -5.01
C THR A 68 5.26 -13.72 -6.11
N LEU A 69 4.69 -14.81 -6.64
CA LEU A 69 3.58 -14.76 -7.58
C LEU A 69 2.36 -14.06 -6.96
N HIS A 70 2.00 -14.41 -5.73
CA HIS A 70 0.90 -13.79 -5.01
C HIS A 70 1.16 -12.31 -4.78
N ARG A 71 2.38 -11.93 -4.40
CA ARG A 71 2.80 -10.54 -4.22
C ARG A 71 2.68 -9.73 -5.51
N LEU A 72 3.19 -10.26 -6.63
CA LEU A 72 3.07 -9.64 -7.96
C LEU A 72 1.61 -9.48 -8.39
N ARG A 73 0.78 -10.51 -8.17
CA ARG A 73 -0.65 -10.46 -8.48
C ARG A 73 -1.37 -9.39 -7.67
N ARG A 74 -1.09 -9.29 -6.37
CA ARG A 74 -1.67 -8.25 -5.50
C ARG A 74 -1.27 -6.85 -5.93
N LEU A 75 0.00 -6.63 -6.27
CA LEU A 75 0.48 -5.34 -6.76
C LEU A 75 -0.16 -4.96 -8.10
N ASN A 76 -0.44 -5.93 -8.96
CA ASN A 76 -1.11 -5.69 -10.24
C ASN A 76 -2.62 -5.40 -10.08
N LEU A 77 -3.29 -6.08 -9.13
CA LEU A 77 -4.71 -5.84 -8.84
C LEU A 77 -4.94 -4.52 -8.10
N ARG A 78 -3.97 -4.08 -7.30
CA ARG A 78 -4.03 -2.84 -6.53
C ARG A 78 -2.80 -1.98 -6.82
N PRO A 79 -2.75 -1.37 -8.02
CA PRO A 79 -1.59 -0.57 -8.41
C PRO A 79 -1.51 0.73 -7.59
N LYS A 80 -2.64 1.25 -7.09
CA LYS A 80 -2.68 2.51 -6.33
C LYS A 80 -2.97 2.24 -4.86
N ALA A 81 -2.25 2.92 -3.96
CA ALA A 81 -2.57 2.90 -2.54
C ALA A 81 -3.64 3.95 -2.20
N GLU A 82 -4.89 3.60 -2.48
CA GLU A 82 -6.06 4.48 -2.29
C GLU A 82 -6.20 4.99 -0.84
N GLN A 83 -5.76 4.23 0.16
CA GLN A 83 -5.87 4.59 1.57
C GLN A 83 -5.22 5.94 1.95
N PHE A 84 -4.33 6.45 1.10
CA PHE A 84 -3.64 7.72 1.32
C PHE A 84 -4.28 8.90 0.57
N CYS A 85 -5.37 8.68 -0.15
CA CYS A 85 -6.14 9.74 -0.80
C CYS A 85 -7.15 10.36 0.16
N GLU A 86 -7.39 11.66 0.04
CA GLU A 86 -8.53 12.32 0.71
C GLU A 86 -9.89 11.81 0.19
N SER A 87 -9.95 11.34 -1.05
CA SER A 87 -11.15 10.70 -1.60
C SER A 87 -11.42 9.30 -1.05
N TYR A 88 -10.55 8.77 -0.18
CA TYR A 88 -10.72 7.44 0.38
C TYR A 88 -11.84 7.40 1.41
N VAL A 89 -12.88 6.62 1.11
CA VAL A 89 -13.99 6.39 2.05
C VAL A 89 -13.69 5.14 2.89
N PRO A 90 -13.62 5.24 4.23
CA PRO A 90 -13.36 4.12 5.13
C PRO A 90 -14.62 3.24 5.34
N GLU A 91 -15.38 2.97 4.28
CA GLU A 91 -16.51 2.04 4.29
C GLU A 91 -16.06 0.66 3.81
N TRP A 92 -16.63 -0.41 4.38
CA TRP A 92 -16.43 -1.76 3.87
C TRP A 92 -17.60 -2.13 2.95
N PRO A 93 -17.40 -2.25 1.62
CA PRO A 93 -18.51 -2.47 0.70
C PRO A 93 -19.29 -3.76 1.00
N GLU A 94 -18.58 -4.85 1.30
CA GLU A 94 -19.20 -6.16 1.59
C GLU A 94 -19.92 -6.21 2.95
N LEU A 95 -19.69 -5.24 3.84
CA LEU A 95 -20.27 -5.28 5.18
C LEU A 95 -21.80 -5.16 5.13
N LYS A 96 -22.34 -4.31 4.26
CA LYS A 96 -23.79 -4.12 4.11
C LYS A 96 -24.48 -5.43 3.72
N GLU A 97 -23.93 -6.13 2.73
CA GLU A 97 -24.44 -7.43 2.27
C GLU A 97 -24.27 -8.52 3.34
N ARG A 98 -23.13 -8.58 4.02
CA ARG A 98 -22.85 -9.56 5.07
C ARG A 98 -23.75 -9.36 6.29
N VAL A 99 -23.99 -8.12 6.69
CA VAL A 99 -24.91 -7.77 7.78
C VAL A 99 -26.33 -8.15 7.37
N ALA A 100 -26.79 -7.78 6.18
CA ALA A 100 -28.12 -8.16 5.68
C ALA A 100 -28.31 -9.69 5.67
N LYS A 101 -27.30 -10.44 5.22
CA LYS A 101 -27.31 -11.91 5.24
C LYS A 101 -27.31 -12.48 6.67
N ALA A 102 -26.66 -11.81 7.62
CA ALA A 102 -26.61 -12.23 9.02
C ALA A 102 -27.93 -11.93 9.76
N THR A 103 -28.57 -10.80 9.45
CA THR A 103 -29.85 -10.36 10.05
C THR A 103 -31.07 -10.97 9.38
N ALA A 104 -30.94 -11.54 8.18
CA ALA A 104 -32.01 -12.28 7.53
C ALA A 104 -32.47 -13.48 8.38
N GLN A 105 -33.78 -13.71 8.40
CA GLN A 105 -34.35 -14.86 9.11
C GLN A 105 -33.88 -16.17 8.46
N LYS A 106 -33.08 -16.93 9.20
CA LYS A 106 -32.60 -18.24 8.73
C LYS A 106 -33.72 -19.26 8.77
N THR A 107 -33.80 -20.06 7.73
CA THR A 107 -34.72 -21.20 7.67
C THR A 107 -34.36 -22.24 8.76
N PRO A 108 -35.31 -23.06 9.21
CA PRO A 108 -35.04 -24.09 10.22
C PRO A 108 -33.91 -25.06 9.80
N ALA A 109 -33.80 -25.39 8.50
CA ALA A 109 -32.73 -26.20 7.96
C ALA A 109 -31.34 -25.52 8.05
N GLU A 110 -31.26 -24.22 7.77
CA GLU A 110 -30.03 -23.44 7.93
C GLU A 110 -29.60 -23.33 9.40
N LYS A 111 -30.54 -23.24 10.33
CA LYS A 111 -30.24 -23.24 11.77
C LYS A 111 -29.60 -24.55 12.21
N ILE A 112 -30.10 -25.69 11.74
CA ILE A 112 -29.55 -27.02 12.06
C ILE A 112 -28.15 -27.17 11.48
N THR A 113 -27.95 -26.84 10.20
CA THR A 113 -26.63 -26.90 9.56
C THR A 113 -25.63 -25.94 10.20
N GLN A 114 -26.06 -24.75 10.63
CA GLN A 114 -25.18 -23.81 11.32
C GLN A 114 -24.78 -24.33 12.71
N ARG A 115 -25.69 -25.00 13.44
CA ARG A 115 -25.35 -25.67 14.71
C ARG A 115 -24.31 -26.77 14.49
N LEU A 116 -24.51 -27.63 13.49
CA LEU A 116 -23.52 -28.67 13.14
C LEU A 116 -22.16 -28.07 12.73
N LYS A 117 -22.16 -27.02 11.90
CA LYS A 117 -20.94 -26.30 11.51
C LYS A 117 -20.23 -25.64 12.70
N ASN A 118 -20.97 -25.10 13.67
CA ASN A 118 -20.39 -24.49 14.86
C ASN A 118 -19.83 -25.56 15.82
N THR A 119 -20.50 -26.71 15.95
CA THR A 119 -20.08 -27.81 16.83
C THR A 119 -18.88 -28.56 16.28
N PHE A 120 -18.80 -28.76 14.95
CA PHE A 120 -17.76 -29.56 14.29
C PHE A 120 -16.78 -28.72 13.46
N GLY A 121 -16.86 -27.40 13.54
CA GLY A 121 -16.03 -26.48 12.78
C GLY A 121 -14.60 -26.47 13.30
N PHE A 122 -13.75 -27.34 12.76
CA PHE A 122 -12.31 -27.20 12.87
C PHE A 122 -11.92 -25.83 12.28
N ARG A 123 -11.48 -24.90 13.15
CA ARG A 123 -10.96 -23.60 12.70
C ARG A 123 -9.52 -23.81 12.22
N LEU A 124 -9.34 -24.23 10.98
CA LEU A 124 -8.03 -24.12 10.36
C LEU A 124 -7.67 -22.63 10.24
N PRO A 125 -6.48 -22.20 10.68
CA PRO A 125 -5.95 -20.89 10.35
C PRO A 125 -5.96 -20.74 8.83
N HIS A 126 -6.82 -19.87 8.32
CA HIS A 126 -6.88 -19.56 6.90
C HIS A 126 -5.94 -18.38 6.65
N ASP A 127 -5.23 -18.40 5.52
CA ASP A 127 -4.48 -17.22 5.10
C ASP A 127 -5.43 -16.01 5.03
N PRO A 128 -4.96 -14.81 5.43
CA PRO A 128 -5.78 -13.62 5.43
C PRO A 128 -6.34 -13.38 4.03
N GLN A 129 -7.68 -13.39 3.92
CA GLN A 129 -8.36 -13.20 2.66
C GLN A 129 -8.16 -11.77 2.14
N ASP A 130 -7.77 -11.64 0.87
CA ASP A 130 -7.72 -10.34 0.20
C ASP A 130 -9.13 -9.70 0.18
N ASN A 131 -9.24 -8.42 0.53
CA ASN A 131 -10.50 -7.69 0.78
C ASN A 131 -11.36 -8.21 1.96
N GLY A 132 -10.84 -9.14 2.76
CA GLY A 132 -11.50 -9.60 3.97
C GLY A 132 -11.51 -8.56 5.10
N VAL A 133 -12.13 -8.92 6.22
CA VAL A 133 -12.24 -8.08 7.42
C VAL A 133 -10.88 -7.54 7.85
N LEU A 134 -9.86 -8.40 7.90
CA LEU A 134 -8.53 -8.02 8.37
C LEU A 134 -7.83 -7.05 7.41
N ASP A 135 -7.95 -7.26 6.09
CA ASP A 135 -7.38 -6.35 5.08
C ASP A 135 -8.08 -4.97 5.14
N HIS A 136 -9.39 -4.94 5.39
CA HIS A 136 -10.15 -3.70 5.55
C HIS A 136 -9.81 -2.96 6.86
N MET A 137 -9.73 -3.69 7.97
CA MET A 137 -9.32 -3.13 9.27
C MET A 137 -7.92 -2.51 9.20
N VAL A 138 -6.96 -3.21 8.58
CA VAL A 138 -5.62 -2.65 8.33
C VAL A 138 -5.74 -1.38 7.50
N ARG A 139 -6.49 -1.41 6.39
CA ARG A 139 -6.65 -0.24 5.50
C ARG A 139 -7.25 0.98 6.20
N ILE A 140 -8.28 0.80 7.04
CA ILE A 140 -8.85 1.90 7.82
C ILE A 140 -7.80 2.46 8.77
N THR A 141 -7.16 1.59 9.57
CA THR A 141 -6.20 2.02 10.60
C THR A 141 -4.97 2.70 10.00
N THR A 142 -4.57 2.34 8.78
CA THR A 142 -3.47 2.95 8.04
C THR A 142 -3.88 4.04 7.05
N SER A 143 -5.17 4.41 7.00
CA SER A 143 -5.66 5.47 6.11
C SER A 143 -5.39 6.88 6.65
N VAL A 144 -5.42 7.87 5.77
CA VAL A 144 -5.30 9.30 6.15
C VAL A 144 -6.43 9.78 7.06
N HIS A 145 -7.59 9.11 7.00
CA HIS A 145 -8.75 9.38 7.86
C HIS A 145 -8.72 8.63 9.20
N SER A 146 -7.69 7.80 9.42
CA SER A 146 -7.50 7.11 10.70
C SER A 146 -7.28 8.13 11.81
N PRO A 147 -7.93 8.01 12.98
CA PRO A 147 -7.68 8.94 14.10
C PRO A 147 -6.22 8.95 14.55
N LEU A 148 -5.47 7.86 14.31
CA LEU A 148 -4.05 7.76 14.62
C LEU A 148 -3.15 8.54 13.65
N ILE A 149 -3.57 8.70 12.40
CA ILE A 149 -2.77 9.35 11.35
C ILE A 149 -3.25 10.80 11.16
N SER A 150 -4.57 11.01 11.08
CA SER A 150 -5.21 12.31 10.86
C SER A 150 -4.79 13.38 11.86
N THR A 151 -4.54 12.99 13.12
CA THR A 151 -4.16 13.90 14.21
C THR A 151 -2.69 14.34 14.15
N GLY A 152 -1.79 13.49 13.65
CA GLY A 152 -0.35 13.74 13.69
C GLY A 152 0.29 14.04 12.34
N CYS A 153 -0.38 13.71 11.24
CA CYS A 153 0.26 13.52 9.95
C CYS A 153 -0.68 13.81 8.78
N ARG A 154 -0.31 14.73 7.88
CA ARG A 154 -1.04 14.95 6.60
C ARG A 154 -0.21 14.64 5.34
N PRO A 155 -0.79 13.97 4.33
CA PRO A 155 -0.10 13.67 3.07
C PRO A 155 0.27 14.95 2.30
N LEU A 156 1.51 15.06 1.80
CA LEU A 156 1.92 16.19 0.93
C LEU A 156 1.17 16.28 -0.41
N CYS A 157 0.82 15.13 -1.00
CA CYS A 157 0.16 15.08 -2.31
C CYS A 157 -1.07 14.16 -2.27
N PRO A 158 -2.19 14.61 -1.65
CA PRO A 158 -3.37 13.78 -1.45
C PRO A 158 -4.05 13.33 -2.75
N THR A 159 -3.85 14.08 -3.84
CA THR A 159 -4.42 13.79 -5.17
C THR A 159 -3.58 12.84 -6.02
N SER A 160 -2.33 12.54 -5.61
CA SER A 160 -1.43 11.62 -6.32
C SER A 160 -0.88 10.56 -5.36
N PRO A 161 -1.65 9.49 -5.05
CA PRO A 161 -1.20 8.39 -4.20
C PRO A 161 -0.08 7.57 -4.85
N PRO A 162 0.64 6.70 -4.12
CA PRO A 162 1.71 5.92 -4.70
C PRO A 162 1.07 4.90 -5.61
N GLU A 163 1.55 4.91 -6.84
CA GLU A 163 1.11 4.02 -7.89
C GLU A 163 2.30 3.19 -8.34
N VAL A 164 2.07 1.90 -8.46
CA VAL A 164 2.98 0.94 -9.03
C VAL A 164 3.37 1.37 -10.45
N GLY A 165 4.67 1.33 -10.77
CA GLY A 165 5.19 1.75 -12.08
C GLY A 165 5.47 3.25 -12.22
N LYS A 166 5.01 4.11 -11.29
CA LYS A 166 5.35 5.55 -11.30
C LYS A 166 6.51 5.84 -10.36
N ARG A 167 7.65 6.24 -10.94
CA ARG A 167 8.79 6.72 -10.16
C ARG A 167 8.42 7.98 -9.39
N ARG A 168 8.67 7.97 -8.08
CA ARG A 168 8.48 9.15 -7.22
C ARG A 168 9.77 9.95 -7.07
N LEU A 169 9.60 11.25 -6.89
CA LEU A 169 10.68 12.14 -6.48
C LEU A 169 11.09 11.79 -5.05
N ALA A 170 12.37 11.94 -4.74
CA ALA A 170 12.86 11.80 -3.38
C ALA A 170 12.27 12.90 -2.49
N VAL A 171 12.19 12.65 -1.18
CA VAL A 171 11.67 13.62 -0.20
C VAL A 171 12.30 15.00 -0.32
N PRO A 172 13.64 15.15 -0.44
CA PRO A 172 14.25 16.47 -0.55
C PRO A 172 13.78 17.22 -1.80
N ASP A 173 13.54 16.51 -2.90
CA ASP A 173 13.11 17.10 -4.16
C ASP A 173 11.62 17.50 -4.11
N LEU A 174 10.79 16.71 -3.43
CA LEU A 174 9.38 17.05 -3.18
C LEU A 174 9.23 18.31 -2.31
N VAL A 175 10.06 18.44 -1.27
CA VAL A 175 10.05 19.60 -0.36
C VAL A 175 10.55 20.86 -1.07
N LYS A 176 11.54 20.75 -1.96
CA LYS A 176 11.97 21.90 -2.79
C LYS A 176 10.87 22.35 -3.76
N LYS A 177 10.05 21.43 -4.26
CA LYS A 177 9.00 21.72 -5.24
C LYS A 177 7.77 22.39 -4.61
N HIS A 178 7.44 22.07 -3.36
CA HIS A 178 6.38 22.72 -2.60
C HIS A 178 7.02 23.78 -1.71
N SER A 179 7.07 25.03 -2.18
CA SER A 179 7.60 26.13 -1.37
C SER A 179 6.74 26.31 -0.11
N GLN A 180 7.34 26.73 1.00
CA GLN A 180 6.69 26.83 2.33
C GLN A 180 5.32 27.56 2.34
N LYS A 181 5.05 28.43 1.36
CA LYS A 181 3.77 29.15 1.20
C LYS A 181 2.59 28.23 0.84
N ASP A 182 2.78 27.21 0.01
CA ASP A 182 1.72 26.27 -0.37
C ASP A 182 1.36 25.35 0.82
N LEU A 183 2.36 25.03 1.66
CA LEU A 183 2.19 24.30 2.91
C LEU A 183 1.34 25.08 3.93
N GLU A 184 1.49 26.41 3.98
CA GLU A 184 0.72 27.28 4.88
C GLU A 184 -0.72 27.51 4.38
N GLU A 185 -0.94 27.66 3.07
CA GLU A 185 -2.29 27.82 2.49
C GLU A 185 -3.17 26.58 2.69
N THR A 186 -2.59 25.38 2.61
CA THR A 186 -3.31 24.12 2.86
C THR A 186 -3.80 24.00 4.31
N LEU A 187 -3.23 24.79 5.25
CA LEU A 187 -3.63 24.84 6.65
C LEU A 187 -4.73 25.89 6.93
N GLN A 188 -4.93 26.88 6.05
CA GLN A 188 -5.85 28.00 6.28
C GLN A 188 -7.30 27.72 5.83
N LEU A 189 -7.53 26.70 5.00
CA LEU A 189 -8.84 26.45 4.39
C LEU A 189 -9.85 25.70 5.27
N GLU A 190 -9.48 25.21 6.47
CA GLU A 190 -10.39 24.41 7.32
C GLU A 190 -10.33 24.84 8.81
N GLY A 191 -11.13 25.86 9.15
CA GLY A 191 -11.93 25.99 10.40
C GLY A 191 -11.27 26.05 11.80
N PRO A 192 -11.85 26.80 12.77
CA PRO A 192 -11.16 27.26 13.97
C PRO A 192 -11.16 26.20 15.08
N GLY A 193 -10.05 25.51 15.27
CA GLY A 193 -9.91 24.56 16.39
C GLY A 193 -8.51 24.42 16.97
N PHE A 194 -7.46 24.81 16.25
CA PHE A 194 -6.10 24.67 16.73
C PHE A 194 -5.31 25.95 16.48
N ALA A 195 -5.15 26.75 17.53
CA ALA A 195 -4.15 27.80 17.58
C ALA A 195 -2.75 27.14 17.64
N SER A 196 -2.19 26.77 16.50
CA SER A 196 -0.78 26.37 16.41
C SER A 196 0.08 27.63 16.25
N ARG A 197 0.96 27.85 17.23
CA ARG A 197 1.99 28.89 17.17
C ARG A 197 2.93 28.62 15.99
N PRO A 198 3.50 29.67 15.35
CA PRO A 198 4.48 29.51 14.28
C PRO A 198 5.78 28.97 14.89
N GLY A 199 5.99 27.66 14.83
CA GLY A 199 7.16 27.03 15.43
C GLY A 199 7.26 25.55 15.08
N ALA A 200 8.26 25.21 14.27
CA ALA A 200 8.77 23.88 13.93
C ALA A 200 7.71 22.80 13.62
N PHE A 201 7.48 22.54 12.34
CA PHE A 201 6.77 21.34 11.89
C PHE A 201 7.70 20.11 11.93
N CYS A 202 7.20 19.00 12.44
CA CYS A 202 7.85 17.71 12.32
C CYS A 202 7.48 17.08 10.97
N VAL A 203 8.49 16.73 10.18
CA VAL A 203 8.33 15.78 9.06
C VAL A 203 8.30 14.39 9.67
N GLY A 204 7.11 13.86 9.87
CA GLY A 204 6.88 12.49 10.33
C GLY A 204 7.01 11.52 9.16
N PHE A 205 7.85 10.50 9.31
CA PHE A 205 7.97 9.42 8.35
C PHE A 205 7.03 8.29 8.78
N ALA A 206 6.03 7.95 7.98
CA ALA A 206 5.36 6.67 8.15
C ALA A 206 6.35 5.57 7.77
N CYS A 207 6.77 4.79 8.77
CA CYS A 207 7.72 3.70 8.65
C CYS A 207 7.06 2.50 7.92
N SER A 208 6.84 2.63 6.61
CA SER A 208 6.61 1.50 5.72
C SER A 208 7.72 1.54 4.67
N PRO A 209 8.38 0.40 4.33
CA PRO A 209 9.63 0.36 3.55
C PRO A 209 9.50 0.78 2.06
N CYS A 210 8.47 1.56 1.70
CA CYS A 210 7.80 1.43 0.42
C CYS A 210 7.38 2.75 -0.24
N ALA A 211 7.13 3.82 0.50
CA ALA A 211 6.81 5.11 -0.12
C ALA A 211 7.17 6.23 0.84
N ALA A 212 8.02 7.15 0.36
CA ALA A 212 8.26 8.40 1.07
C ALA A 212 7.00 9.27 0.94
N TRP A 213 6.06 9.07 1.86
CA TRP A 213 5.10 10.10 2.19
C TRP A 213 5.72 10.95 3.28
N VAL A 214 5.93 12.21 2.95
CA VAL A 214 6.21 13.22 3.95
C VAL A 214 4.86 13.52 4.59
N PHE A 215 4.73 13.16 5.86
CA PHE A 215 3.65 13.66 6.67
C PHE A 215 4.12 14.88 7.43
N ILE A 216 3.35 15.96 7.38
CA ILE A 216 3.63 17.17 8.15
C ILE A 216 2.74 17.14 9.39
N GLY A 217 3.34 17.33 10.56
CA GLY A 217 2.65 17.39 11.85
C GLY A 217 3.19 18.51 12.75
N PRO A 218 2.38 19.02 13.70
CA PRO A 218 2.84 19.95 14.72
C PRO A 218 3.83 19.25 15.67
N LYS A 219 4.95 19.90 16.00
CA LYS A 219 5.93 19.37 16.95
C LYS A 219 5.41 19.53 18.37
N HIS A 220 5.10 18.41 19.04
CA HIS A 220 4.83 18.41 20.48
C HIS A 220 6.16 18.30 21.23
N GLU A 221 6.61 19.41 21.82
CA GLU A 221 7.64 19.39 22.86
C GLU A 221 6.98 18.89 24.16
N VAL A 222 7.44 17.73 24.63
CA VAL A 222 7.11 17.23 25.97
C VAL A 222 8.10 17.91 26.93
N ASN A 223 7.60 18.86 27.72
CA ASN A 223 8.32 19.40 28.88
C ASN A 223 8.36 18.39 30.03
#